data_AF-A0A3D0H8Y9-F1
#
_entry.id   AF-A0A3D0H8Y9-F1
#
_cell.length_a   1.000
_cell.length_b   1.000
_cell.length_c   1.000
_cell.angle_alpha   90.00
_cell.angle_beta   90.00
_cell.angle_gamma   90.00
#
_symmetry.space_group_name_H-M   'P 1'
#
loop_
_entity.id
_entity.type
_entity.pdbx_description
1 polymer ?
#
loop_
_entity_poly.entity_id
_entity_poly.type
_entity_poly.pdbx_seq_one_letter_code
_entity_poly.pdbx_strand_id
1 'polypeptide(L)'
;MSLPSARQPFVVGNVVASVGRVPVVSPLLIGGDRWGSFKARWGVGWMRYTVNPGLHALGEPDSRSPVFATANYKMSFDHLRRALPEHAAWILVLDTN
;
A
#
# COMPACT_ATOMS: atom_id res chain seq x y z
N MET A 1 -16.71 -2.29 -0.80
CA MET A 1 -15.24 -2.25 -0.57
C MET A 1 -14.99 -2.31 0.92
N SER A 2 -14.26 -3.33 1.40
CA SER A 2 -13.81 -3.39 2.79
C SER A 2 -12.59 -2.47 2.98
N LEU A 3 -12.52 -1.76 4.11
CA LEU A 3 -11.34 -0.97 4.45
C LEU A 3 -10.19 -1.91 4.85
N PRO A 4 -8.95 -1.68 4.36
CA PRO A 4 -7.83 -2.53 4.70
C PRO A 4 -7.49 -2.40 6.19
N SER A 5 -7.05 -3.51 6.80
CA SER A 5 -6.61 -3.50 8.20
C SER A 5 -5.36 -2.64 8.38
N ALA A 6 -5.36 -1.80 9.42
CA ALA A 6 -4.22 -0.97 9.79
C ALA A 6 -3.01 -1.77 10.33
N ARG A 7 -3.13 -3.10 10.50
CA ARG A 7 -2.05 -3.96 11.00
C ARG A 7 -1.09 -4.41 9.89
N GLN A 8 -0.51 -3.46 9.17
CA GLN A 8 0.55 -3.73 8.19
C GLN A 8 1.77 -2.85 8.48
N PRO A 9 3.00 -3.35 8.31
CA PRO A 9 4.20 -2.70 8.83
C PRO A 9 4.56 -1.38 8.14
N PHE A 10 3.97 -1.09 6.98
CA PHE A 10 4.16 0.15 6.22
C PHE A 10 3.01 1.16 6.43
N VAL A 11 2.02 0.82 7.27
CA VAL A 11 0.94 1.74 7.68
C VAL A 11 1.43 2.59 8.84
N VAL A 12 1.31 3.90 8.70
CA VAL A 12 1.82 4.90 9.65
C VAL A 12 0.73 5.70 10.35
N GLY A 13 -0.53 5.56 9.92
CA GLY A 13 -1.65 6.30 10.48
C GLY A 13 -2.96 6.00 9.78
N ASN A 14 -3.96 6.86 9.98
CA ASN A 14 -5.23 6.82 9.28
C ASN A 14 -5.69 8.24 8.93
N VAL A 15 -6.34 8.39 7.78
CA VAL A 15 -7.04 9.62 7.38
C VAL A 15 -8.54 9.38 7.37
N VAL A 16 -9.34 10.38 7.73
CA VAL A 16 -10.80 10.30 7.64
C VAL A 16 -11.22 10.75 6.25
N ALA A 17 -11.82 9.85 5.49
CA ALA A 17 -12.38 10.09 4.17
C ALA A 17 -13.89 9.82 4.18
N SER A 18 -14.58 10.18 3.10
CA SER A 18 -16.01 9.89 2.90
C SER A 18 -16.37 8.41 3.05
N VAL A 19 -15.42 7.52 2.76
CA VAL A 19 -15.55 6.06 2.87
C VAL A 19 -15.20 5.51 4.26
N GLY A 20 -14.81 6.37 5.21
CA GLY A 20 -14.40 6.01 6.57
C GLY A 20 -12.90 6.23 6.84
N ARG A 21 -12.35 5.51 7.82
CA ARG A 21 -10.93 5.60 8.19
C ARG A 21 -10.07 4.79 7.21
N VAL A 22 -9.26 5.48 6.43
CA VAL A 22 -8.39 4.88 5.41
C VAL A 22 -6.95 4.82 5.95
N PRO A 23 -6.26 3.66 5.89
CA PRO A 23 -4.89 3.55 6.38
C PRO A 23 -3.94 4.39 5.53
N VAL A 24 -3.08 5.17 6.20
CA VAL A 24 -2.02 5.98 5.57
C VAL A 24 -0.76 5.13 5.50
N VAL A 25 -0.16 5.03 4.31
CA VAL A 25 1.07 4.28 4.06
C VAL A 25 2.25 5.20 3.83
N SER A 26 3.44 4.76 4.23
CA SER A 26 4.67 5.52 3.99
C SER A 26 5.19 5.31 2.55
N PRO A 27 5.73 6.32 1.86
CA PRO A 27 6.49 6.11 0.63
C PRO A 27 7.87 5.48 0.89
N LEU A 28 8.37 5.56 2.12
CA LEU A 28 9.66 5.01 2.51
C LEU A 28 9.56 3.49 2.72
N LEU A 29 10.43 2.75 2.02
CA LEU A 29 10.55 1.31 2.22
C LEU A 29 11.40 1.03 3.46
N ILE A 30 10.88 0.27 4.42
CA ILE A 30 11.63 -0.19 5.59
C ILE A 30 12.44 -1.45 5.27
N GLY A 31 13.41 -1.81 6.11
CA GLY A 31 14.28 -2.99 5.90
C GLY A 31 13.49 -4.29 5.65
N GLY A 32 12.35 -4.46 6.33
CA GLY A 32 11.45 -5.60 6.13
C GLY A 32 10.85 -5.67 4.72
N ASP A 33 10.60 -4.55 4.06
CA ASP A 33 10.10 -4.51 2.68
C ASP A 33 11.15 -5.01 1.69
N ARG A 34 12.39 -4.57 1.88
CA ARG A 34 13.54 -4.97 1.03
C ARG A 34 13.85 -6.45 1.19
N TRP A 35 13.88 -6.94 2.42
CA TRP A 35 14.11 -8.37 2.71
C TRP A 35 12.97 -9.25 2.18
N GLY A 36 11.73 -8.80 2.31
CA GLY A 36 10.57 -9.46 1.71
C GLY A 36 10.68 -9.55 0.19
N SER A 37 11.01 -8.44 -0.48
CA SER A 37 11.22 -8.39 -1.93
C SER A 37 12.35 -9.32 -2.40
N PHE A 38 13.43 -9.41 -1.62
CA PHE A 38 14.56 -10.27 -1.92
C PHE A 38 14.22 -11.76 -1.80
N LYS A 39 13.53 -12.15 -0.73
CA LYS A 39 12.96 -13.49 -0.56
C LYS A 39 11.97 -13.83 -1.68
N ALA A 40 11.10 -12.88 -2.01
CA ALA A 40 10.16 -12.95 -3.12
C ALA A 40 10.82 -13.05 -4.51
N ARG A 41 12.13 -12.79 -4.63
CA ARG A 41 12.90 -13.00 -5.87
C ARG A 41 13.69 -14.32 -5.90
N TRP A 42 13.77 -15.06 -4.79
CA TRP A 42 14.56 -16.30 -4.65
C TRP A 42 13.78 -17.57 -4.29
N GLY A 43 12.48 -17.60 -4.55
CA GLY A 43 11.59 -18.75 -4.31
C GLY A 43 11.02 -18.83 -2.90
N VAL A 44 11.48 -18.00 -1.95
CA VAL A 44 11.15 -18.17 -0.52
C VAL A 44 9.95 -17.31 -0.11
N GLY A 45 8.82 -17.93 0.25
CA GLY A 45 7.67 -17.24 0.87
C GLY A 45 6.78 -16.45 -0.11
N TRP A 46 6.79 -16.79 -1.40
CA TRP A 46 6.14 -16.04 -2.47
C TRP A 46 4.60 -16.09 -2.39
N MET A 47 4.04 -17.23 -1.99
CA MET A 47 2.60 -17.49 -2.02
C MET A 47 1.75 -16.54 -1.14
N ARG A 48 2.37 -15.73 -0.28
CA ARG A 48 1.67 -14.85 0.66
C ARG A 48 2.24 -13.43 0.77
N TYR A 49 3.04 -12.98 -0.22
CA TYR A 49 3.57 -11.62 -0.22
C TYR A 49 2.54 -10.62 -0.74
N THR A 50 1.45 -10.45 0.03
CA THR A 50 0.28 -9.65 -0.37
C THR A 50 0.03 -8.47 0.56
N VAL A 51 -0.65 -7.46 0.01
CA VAL A 51 -1.21 -6.31 0.73
C VAL A 51 -2.71 -6.55 0.91
N ASN A 52 -3.31 -6.04 1.98
CA ASN A 52 -4.75 -6.17 2.15
C ASN A 52 -5.44 -5.36 1.04
N PRO A 53 -6.33 -5.94 0.22
CA PRO A 53 -7.04 -5.19 -0.80
C PRO A 53 -7.87 -4.04 -0.18
N GLY A 54 -8.01 -2.96 -0.93
CA GLY A 54 -8.76 -1.78 -0.52
C GLY A 54 -8.02 -0.47 -0.75
N LEU A 55 -8.66 0.62 -0.31
CA LEU A 55 -8.15 1.96 -0.46
C LEU A 55 -7.10 2.26 0.61
N HIS A 56 -5.97 2.83 0.20
CA HIS A 56 -4.90 3.31 1.07
C HIS A 56 -4.62 4.77 0.73
N ALA A 57 -4.18 5.55 1.72
CA ALA A 57 -3.76 6.94 1.55
C ALA A 57 -2.24 7.02 1.52
N LEU A 58 -1.68 7.83 0.62
CA LEU A 58 -0.27 8.22 0.60
C LEU A 58 -0.20 9.72 0.93
N GLY A 59 0.54 10.08 1.98
CA GLY A 59 0.55 11.45 2.50
C GLY A 59 -0.81 11.88 3.07
N GLU A 60 -1.26 13.08 2.74
CA GLU A 60 -2.55 13.66 3.15
C GLU A 60 -3.44 13.96 1.94
N PRO A 61 -4.04 12.93 1.30
CA PRO A 61 -4.85 13.13 0.11
C PRO A 61 -6.23 13.74 0.42
N ASP A 62 -6.68 14.62 -0.46
CA ASP A 62 -8.01 15.23 -0.48
C ASP A 62 -8.92 14.59 -1.56
N SER A 63 -10.14 15.09 -1.72
CA SER A 63 -11.11 14.60 -2.71
C SER A 63 -10.72 14.86 -4.17
N ARG A 64 -9.70 15.69 -4.42
CA ARG A 64 -9.19 16.03 -5.76
C ARG A 64 -7.87 15.34 -6.06
N SER A 65 -7.31 14.64 -5.07
CA SER A 65 -6.02 13.97 -5.18
C SER A 65 -6.10 12.80 -6.15
N PRO A 66 -5.03 12.53 -6.92
CA PRO A 66 -5.02 11.45 -7.90
C PRO A 66 -5.23 10.08 -7.23
N VAL A 67 -5.84 9.17 -7.99
CA VAL A 67 -6.06 7.78 -7.59
C VAL A 67 -5.22 6.87 -8.49
N PHE A 68 -4.31 6.10 -7.89
CA PHE A 68 -3.53 5.08 -8.58
C PHE A 68 -4.05 3.69 -8.24
N ALA A 69 -4.18 2.81 -9.22
CA ALA A 69 -4.59 1.43 -9.02
C ALA A 69 -3.39 0.48 -9.12
N THR A 70 -3.34 -0.55 -8.27
CA THR A 70 -2.33 -1.62 -8.32
C THR A 70 -2.89 -2.95 -7.84
N ALA A 71 -2.22 -4.05 -8.17
CA ALA A 71 -2.54 -5.38 -7.66
C ALA A 71 -2.12 -5.53 -6.20
N ASN A 72 -2.72 -6.48 -5.48
CA ASN A 72 -2.39 -6.81 -4.09
C ASN A 72 -1.08 -7.57 -3.92
N TYR A 73 -0.29 -7.76 -4.98
CA TYR A 73 1.09 -8.22 -4.87
C TYR A 73 1.98 -7.14 -4.25
N LYS A 74 2.56 -7.42 -3.09
CA LYS A 74 3.25 -6.41 -2.27
C LYS A 74 4.44 -5.76 -2.97
N MET A 75 5.13 -6.44 -3.88
CA MET A 75 6.23 -5.83 -4.64
C MET A 75 5.72 -4.74 -5.59
N SER A 76 4.59 -4.99 -6.29
CA SER A 76 3.95 -3.99 -7.16
C SER A 76 3.50 -2.76 -6.37
N PHE A 77 2.89 -3.00 -5.20
CA PHE A 77 2.49 -1.94 -4.29
C PHE A 77 3.67 -1.12 -3.76
N ASP A 78 4.75 -1.78 -3.34
CA ASP A 78 5.96 -1.12 -2.84
C ASP A 78 6.66 -0.28 -3.92
N HIS A 79 6.68 -0.76 -5.17
CA HIS A 79 7.20 0.01 -6.29
C HIS A 79 6.39 1.28 -6.54
N LEU A 80 5.05 1.20 -6.49
CA LEU A 80 4.16 2.34 -6.68
C LEU A 80 4.34 3.40 -5.58
N ARG A 81 4.22 3.02 -4.30
CA ARG A 81 4.32 4.00 -3.20
C ARG A 81 5.70 4.67 -3.13
N ARG A 82 6.76 3.94 -3.49
CA ARG A 82 8.13 4.49 -3.53
C ARG A 82 8.32 5.52 -4.65
N ALA A 83 7.58 5.40 -5.75
CA ALA A 83 7.68 6.33 -6.88
C ALA A 83 7.00 7.69 -6.61
N LEU A 84 6.27 7.83 -5.49
CA LEU A 84 5.42 8.98 -5.18
C LEU A 84 5.78 9.67 -3.83
N PRO A 85 7.06 9.92 -3.49
CA PRO A 85 7.46 10.35 -2.14
C PRO A 85 6.92 11.72 -1.72
N GLU A 86 6.63 12.61 -2.68
CA GLU A 86 6.15 13.98 -2.43
C GLU A 86 4.71 14.21 -2.90
N HIS A 87 3.97 13.14 -3.24
CA HIS A 87 2.61 13.25 -3.76
C HIS A 87 1.60 12.77 -2.73
N ALA A 88 0.58 13.59 -2.47
CA ALA A 88 -0.62 13.15 -1.80
C ALA A 88 -1.52 12.41 -2.80
N ALA A 89 -1.80 11.13 -2.56
CA ALA A 89 -2.56 10.31 -3.49
C ALA A 89 -3.35 9.21 -2.79
N TRP A 90 -4.38 8.74 -3.47
CA TRP A 90 -5.09 7.52 -3.11
C TRP A 90 -4.50 6.34 -3.87
N ILE A 91 -4.26 5.22 -3.18
CA ILE A 91 -3.82 3.96 -3.81
C ILE A 91 -4.92 2.92 -3.61
N LEU A 92 -5.57 2.52 -4.71
CA LEU A 92 -6.55 1.45 -4.73
C LEU A 92 -5.85 0.12 -5.01
N VAL A 93 -5.80 -0.74 -4.00
CA VAL A 93 -5.22 -2.08 -4.11
C VAL A 93 -6.32 -3.07 -4.45
N LEU A 94 -6.21 -3.70 -5.62
CA LEU A 94 -7.17 -4.70 -6.11
C LEU A 94 -6.72 -6.10 -5.74
N ASP A 95 -7.66 -6.95 -5.34
CA ASP A 95 -7.38 -8.38 -5.21
C ASP A 95 -7.27 -9.01 -6.59
N THR A 96 -6.19 -9.76 -6.81
CA THR A 96 -5.87 -10.37 -8.11
C THR A 96 -5.56 -11.86 -7.99
N ASN A 97 -5.90 -12.49 -6.85
CA ASN A 97 -5.80 -13.94 -6.66
C ASN A 97 -7.10 -14.66 -7.00
#